data_AF-A0A1Q9VCJ8-F1
#
_entry.id   AF-A0A1Q9VCJ8-F1
#
_cell.length_a   1.000
_cell.length_b   1.000
_cell.length_c   1.000
_cell.angle_alpha   90.00
_cell.angle_beta   90.00
_cell.angle_gamma   90.00
#
_symmetry.space_group_name_H-M   'P 1'
#
loop_
_entity.id
_entity.type
_entity.pdbx_description
1 polymer ?
#
loop_
_entity_poly.entity_id
_entity_poly.type
_entity_poly.pdbx_seq_one_letter_code
_entity_poly.pdbx_strand_id
1 'polypeptide(L)'
;MTDRRSDEARDPVPWTEWDKPRERWLMTEQDTYSWPRSMLLEVLARVLFPTVLVFSVYLLIAGHNDAGGGFSGGVVGGLAFVLRYIAGGSAELAMAVRVRPPVVIGVGLAIAVLTALVPVLFGESVLASGIWIYEVPVLGEVKLASNLLLDLGVYLLIVGTVVDLLRTMGGGTEVGGPGVDGEELDEERG
;
A
#
# COMPACT_ATOMS: atom_id res chain seq x y z
N MET A 1 65.68 -8.52 -32.26
CA MET A 1 64.44 -8.01 -32.86
C MET A 1 63.39 -8.02 -31.75
N THR A 2 63.28 -6.94 -30.99
CA THR A 2 62.41 -6.85 -29.79
C THR A 2 61.00 -6.46 -30.20
N ASP A 3 60.03 -7.33 -29.89
CA ASP A 3 58.60 -7.08 -30.10
C ASP A 3 58.08 -6.18 -28.97
N ARG A 4 57.61 -4.98 -29.36
CA ARG A 4 57.09 -3.96 -28.47
C ARG A 4 55.57 -4.15 -28.43
N ARG A 5 55.08 -4.87 -27.42
CA ARG A 5 53.66 -4.91 -27.06
C ARG A 5 53.17 -3.47 -26.91
N SER A 6 52.33 -3.02 -27.84
CA SER A 6 51.60 -1.77 -27.71
C SER A 6 50.58 -1.96 -26.59
N ASP A 7 50.86 -1.38 -25.43
CA ASP A 7 49.84 -1.03 -24.46
C ASP A 7 48.89 -0.06 -25.16
N GLU A 8 47.78 -0.60 -25.66
CA GLU A 8 46.64 0.17 -26.11
C GLU A 8 46.08 0.87 -24.88
N ALA A 9 46.41 2.15 -24.75
CA ALA A 9 45.92 3.02 -23.70
C ALA A 9 44.39 2.99 -23.76
N ARG A 10 43.78 2.32 -22.78
CA ARG A 10 42.33 2.35 -22.60
C ARG A 10 41.93 3.80 -22.35
N ASP A 11 41.13 4.35 -23.24
CA ASP A 11 40.55 5.68 -23.05
C ASP A 11 39.82 5.71 -21.68
N PRO A 12 40.02 6.78 -20.90
CA PRO A 12 39.36 6.91 -19.61
C PRO A 12 37.86 7.03 -19.84
N VAL A 13 37.13 6.03 -19.35
CA VAL A 13 35.67 6.05 -19.32
C VAL A 13 35.22 7.34 -18.60
N PRO A 14 34.38 8.18 -19.20
CA PRO A 14 33.87 9.38 -18.57
C PRO A 14 33.27 9.06 -17.20
N TRP A 15 33.48 9.94 -16.22
CA TRP A 15 32.96 9.78 -14.85
C TRP A 15 31.43 9.66 -14.80
N THR A 16 30.74 10.14 -15.84
CA THR A 16 29.29 10.02 -16.04
C THR A 16 28.81 8.59 -16.31
N GLU A 17 29.73 7.67 -16.63
CA GLU A 17 29.40 6.28 -16.97
C GLU A 17 29.82 5.28 -15.90
N TRP A 18 30.41 5.75 -14.79
CA TRP A 18 30.86 4.89 -13.69
C TRP A 18 29.73 4.18 -12.95
N ASP A 19 28.55 4.81 -12.91
CA ASP A 19 27.35 4.25 -12.28
C ASP A 19 26.48 3.44 -13.25
N LYS A 20 26.83 3.39 -14.55
CA LYS A 20 26.11 2.53 -15.49
C LYS A 20 26.56 1.08 -15.25
N PRO A 21 25.67 0.16 -14.83
CA PRO A 21 26.04 -1.23 -14.62
C PRO A 21 26.54 -1.82 -15.95
N ARG A 22 27.85 -2.09 -16.03
CA ARG A 22 28.53 -2.54 -17.27
C ARG A 22 28.21 -4.01 -17.60
N GLU A 23 27.70 -4.75 -16.62
CA GLU A 23 27.33 -6.14 -16.78
C GLU A 23 25.82 -6.28 -16.62
N ARG A 24 25.16 -6.75 -17.68
CA ARG A 24 23.79 -7.28 -17.62
C ARG A 24 23.85 -8.69 -17.00
N TRP A 25 24.39 -8.77 -15.77
CA TRP A 25 24.71 -10.03 -15.09
C TRP A 25 23.51 -10.65 -14.38
N LEU A 26 22.41 -9.92 -14.30
CA LEU A 26 21.12 -10.48 -13.98
C LEU A 26 20.40 -10.63 -15.31
N MET A 27 20.20 -11.89 -15.71
CA MET A 27 19.12 -12.25 -16.62
C MET A 27 17.88 -11.54 -16.08
N THR A 28 17.52 -10.40 -16.68
CA THR A 28 16.13 -9.97 -16.63
C THR A 28 15.47 -11.03 -17.46
N GLU A 29 15.02 -12.08 -16.79
CA GLU A 29 13.97 -12.94 -17.29
C GLU A 29 12.80 -11.99 -17.52
N GLN A 30 12.78 -11.40 -18.71
CA GLN A 30 11.63 -10.78 -19.33
C GLN A 30 10.65 -11.88 -19.77
N ASP A 31 10.59 -13.00 -19.04
CA ASP A 31 9.45 -13.88 -19.11
C ASP A 31 8.34 -13.12 -18.40
N THR A 32 7.69 -12.30 -19.21
CA THR A 32 6.27 -12.04 -19.13
C THR A 32 5.55 -13.38 -19.22
N TYR A 33 5.72 -14.21 -18.18
CA TYR A 33 4.77 -15.26 -17.88
C TYR A 33 3.53 -14.51 -17.40
N SER A 34 2.76 -14.01 -18.36
CA SER A 34 1.40 -13.56 -18.15
C SER A 34 0.64 -14.80 -17.70
N TRP A 35 0.66 -15.05 -16.38
CA TRP A 35 -0.18 -16.05 -15.77
C TRP A 35 -1.58 -15.88 -16.36
N PRO A 36 -2.20 -16.96 -16.89
CA PRO A 36 -3.54 -16.86 -17.43
C PRO A 36 -4.44 -16.24 -16.37
N ARG A 37 -4.93 -15.02 -16.62
CA ARG A 37 -5.82 -14.34 -15.70
C ARG A 37 -7.05 -15.21 -15.52
N SER A 38 -7.23 -15.73 -14.30
CA SER A 38 -8.36 -16.59 -14.00
C SER A 38 -9.63 -15.75 -13.95
N MET A 39 -10.48 -15.91 -14.98
CA MET A 39 -11.77 -15.23 -15.06
C MET A 39 -12.65 -15.54 -13.82
N LEU A 40 -12.55 -16.76 -13.29
CA LEU A 40 -13.24 -17.14 -12.07
C LEU A 40 -12.74 -16.35 -10.85
N LEU A 41 -11.42 -16.17 -10.72
CA LEU A 41 -10.83 -15.41 -9.61
C LEU A 41 -11.24 -13.94 -9.66
N GLU A 42 -11.26 -13.33 -10.84
CA GLU A 42 -11.68 -11.95 -11.03
C GLU A 42 -13.16 -11.74 -10.63
N VAL A 43 -14.04 -12.64 -11.08
CA VAL A 43 -15.46 -12.61 -10.72
C VAL A 43 -15.66 -12.79 -9.21
N LEU A 44 -14.97 -13.77 -8.61
CA LEU A 44 -15.05 -14.01 -7.17
C LEU A 44 -14.53 -12.82 -6.37
N ALA A 45 -13.38 -12.25 -6.73
CA ALA A 45 -12.82 -11.08 -6.06
C ALA A 45 -13.75 -9.87 -6.17
N ARG A 46 -14.42 -9.67 -7.31
CA ARG A 46 -15.39 -8.58 -7.51
C ARG A 46 -16.60 -8.69 -6.57
N VAL A 47 -17.08 -9.90 -6.27
CA VAL A 47 -18.21 -10.14 -5.36
C VAL A 47 -17.76 -10.15 -3.90
N LEU A 48 -16.63 -10.79 -3.59
CA LEU A 48 -16.13 -10.92 -2.23
C LEU A 48 -15.60 -9.61 -1.68
N PHE A 49 -14.96 -8.76 -2.50
CA PHE A 49 -14.39 -7.50 -2.04
C PHE A 49 -15.38 -6.61 -1.26
N PRO A 50 -16.56 -6.22 -1.80
CA PRO A 50 -17.51 -5.41 -1.04
C PRO A 50 -18.09 -6.18 0.16
N THR A 51 -18.29 -7.49 0.04
CA THR A 51 -18.83 -8.32 1.12
C THR A 51 -17.89 -8.35 2.33
N VAL A 52 -16.60 -8.60 2.08
CA VAL A 52 -15.55 -8.64 3.11
C VAL A 52 -15.32 -7.24 3.68
N LEU A 53 -15.40 -6.18 2.88
CA LEU A 53 -15.32 -4.81 3.41
C LEU A 53 -16.49 -4.47 4.35
N VAL A 54 -17.72 -4.83 3.99
CA VAL A 54 -18.87 -4.64 4.89
C VAL A 54 -18.68 -5.43 6.18
N PHE A 55 -18.22 -6.67 6.09
CA PHE A 55 -17.92 -7.49 7.27
C PHE A 55 -16.78 -6.91 8.12
N SER A 56 -15.74 -6.37 7.49
CA SER A 56 -14.63 -5.67 8.14
C SER A 56 -15.11 -4.43 8.92
N VAL A 57 -16.03 -3.65 8.35
CA VAL A 57 -16.67 -2.51 9.04
C VAL A 57 -17.60 -2.98 10.15
N TYR A 58 -18.32 -4.09 9.95
CA TYR A 58 -19.09 -4.71 11.03
C TYR A 58 -18.22 -5.08 12.22
N LEU A 59 -17.05 -5.70 12.00
CA LEU A 59 -16.11 -6.05 13.08
C LEU A 59 -15.55 -4.81 13.80
N LEU A 60 -15.32 -3.72 13.07
CA LEU A 60 -14.92 -2.44 13.66
C LEU A 60 -15.96 -1.91 14.65
N ILE A 61 -17.25 -1.95 14.27
CA ILE A 61 -18.34 -1.43 15.11
C ILE A 61 -18.69 -2.42 16.23
N ALA A 62 -18.74 -3.72 15.95
CA ALA A 62 -19.12 -4.77 16.90
C ALA A 62 -18.12 -4.92 18.07
N GLY A 63 -16.89 -4.45 17.91
CA GLY A 63 -15.84 -4.53 18.95
C GLY A 63 -16.15 -3.79 20.26
N HIS A 64 -17.18 -2.92 20.29
CA HIS A 64 -17.59 -2.22 21.50
C HIS A 64 -18.28 -3.11 22.55
N ASN A 65 -18.87 -4.24 22.14
CA ASN A 65 -19.68 -5.11 23.01
C ASN A 65 -19.20 -6.58 23.04
N ASP A 66 -18.30 -6.99 22.13
CA ASP A 66 -17.85 -8.38 21.95
C ASP A 66 -16.40 -8.45 21.42
N ALA A 67 -15.86 -9.66 21.25
CA ALA A 67 -14.54 -9.88 20.63
C ALA A 67 -14.51 -9.37 19.17
N GLY A 68 -13.87 -8.21 18.94
CA GLY A 68 -13.79 -7.51 17.66
C GLY A 68 -12.88 -6.27 17.73
N GLY A 69 -13.18 -5.23 16.94
CA GLY A 69 -12.55 -3.90 17.03
C GLY A 69 -11.67 -3.53 15.85
N GLY A 70 -10.94 -2.42 16.00
CA GLY A 70 -10.18 -1.77 14.92
C GLY A 70 -9.12 -2.67 14.29
N PHE A 71 -8.46 -3.49 15.10
CA PHE A 71 -7.44 -4.42 14.64
C PHE A 71 -8.03 -5.53 13.76
N SER A 72 -9.02 -6.27 14.27
CA SER A 72 -9.65 -7.37 13.56
C SER A 72 -10.34 -6.91 12.26
N GLY A 73 -11.07 -5.80 12.33
CA GLY A 73 -11.68 -5.16 11.16
C GLY A 73 -10.62 -4.73 10.15
N GLY A 74 -9.52 -4.11 10.62
CA GLY A 74 -8.43 -3.65 9.77
C GLY A 74 -7.73 -4.79 9.01
N VAL A 75 -7.46 -5.92 9.68
CA VAL A 75 -6.84 -7.11 9.05
C VAL A 75 -7.77 -7.71 8.00
N VAL A 76 -9.07 -7.85 8.30
CA VAL A 76 -10.06 -8.37 7.34
C VAL A 76 -10.25 -7.41 6.16
N GLY A 77 -10.23 -6.10 6.41
CA GLY A 77 -10.27 -5.08 5.36
C GLY A 77 -9.02 -5.13 4.48
N GLY A 78 -7.84 -5.27 5.09
CA GLY A 78 -6.58 -5.49 4.40
C GLY A 78 -6.61 -6.73 3.50
N LEU A 79 -7.15 -7.84 4.01
CA LEU A 79 -7.34 -9.07 3.23
C LEU A 79 -8.21 -8.84 1.99
N ALA A 80 -9.28 -8.05 2.09
CA ALA A 80 -10.10 -7.70 0.92
C ALA A 80 -9.26 -7.00 -0.16
N PHE A 81 -8.42 -6.04 0.22
CA PHE A 81 -7.51 -5.36 -0.71
C PHE A 81 -6.44 -6.28 -1.29
N VAL A 82 -5.89 -7.21 -0.50
CA VAL A 82 -4.95 -8.24 -0.97
C VAL A 82 -5.62 -9.14 -2.02
N LEU A 83 -6.83 -9.62 -1.76
CA LEU A 83 -7.59 -10.44 -2.71
C LEU A 83 -7.85 -9.68 -4.02
N ARG A 84 -8.24 -8.40 -3.93
CA ARG A 84 -8.46 -7.55 -5.09
C ARG A 84 -7.17 -7.33 -5.89
N TYR A 85 -6.04 -7.15 -5.20
CA TYR A 85 -4.73 -7.01 -5.82
C TYR A 85 -4.29 -8.28 -6.54
N ILE A 86 -4.46 -9.46 -5.94
CA ILE A 86 -4.10 -10.73 -6.58
C ILE A 86 -4.96 -10.99 -7.83
N ALA A 87 -6.24 -10.62 -7.80
CA ALA A 87 -7.15 -10.81 -8.93
C ALA A 87 -6.94 -9.81 -10.08
N GLY A 88 -6.57 -8.57 -9.78
CA GLY A 88 -6.57 -7.45 -10.73
C GLY A 88 -5.22 -6.74 -10.97
N GLY A 89 -4.20 -7.05 -10.17
CA GLY A 89 -2.89 -6.40 -10.22
C GLY A 89 -2.85 -4.98 -9.62
N SER A 90 -1.71 -4.31 -9.81
CA SER A 90 -1.42 -2.97 -9.30
C SER A 90 -2.34 -1.89 -9.89
N ALA A 91 -2.69 -2.00 -11.18
CA ALA A 91 -3.56 -1.06 -11.87
C ALA A 91 -4.99 -1.02 -11.30
N GLU A 92 -5.57 -2.19 -10.99
CA GLU A 92 -6.90 -2.28 -10.37
C GLU A 92 -6.92 -1.72 -8.94
N LEU A 93 -5.83 -1.89 -8.18
CA LEU A 93 -5.70 -1.31 -6.85
C LEU A 93 -5.58 0.22 -6.92
N ALA A 94 -4.88 0.75 -7.92
CA ALA A 94 -4.77 2.19 -8.15
C ALA A 94 -6.12 2.83 -8.48
N MET A 95 -6.98 2.13 -9.22
CA MET A 95 -8.36 2.57 -9.47
C MET A 95 -9.26 2.46 -8.22
N ALA A 96 -9.02 1.47 -7.36
CA ALA A 96 -9.82 1.27 -6.15
C ALA A 96 -9.50 2.27 -5.03
N VAL A 97 -8.24 2.76 -4.94
CA VAL A 97 -7.80 3.63 -3.84
C VAL A 97 -7.30 4.98 -4.36
N ARG A 98 -8.13 6.01 -4.17
CA ARG A 98 -7.84 7.38 -4.65
C ARG A 98 -6.91 8.19 -3.75
N VAL A 99 -6.80 7.80 -2.47
CA VAL A 99 -5.98 8.50 -1.46
C VAL A 99 -4.58 7.87 -1.37
N ARG A 100 -3.55 8.68 -1.14
CA ARG A 100 -2.18 8.18 -0.91
C ARG A 100 -2.13 7.37 0.39
N PRO A 101 -1.69 6.10 0.39
CA PRO A 101 -1.69 5.27 1.60
C PRO A 101 -0.95 5.87 2.80
N PRO A 102 0.22 6.54 2.65
CA PRO A 102 0.89 7.20 3.78
C PRO A 102 0.02 8.27 4.47
N VAL A 103 -0.88 8.92 3.74
CA VAL A 103 -1.83 9.88 4.32
C VAL A 103 -2.87 9.16 5.18
N VAL A 104 -3.40 8.03 4.71
CA VAL A 104 -4.35 7.21 5.47
C VAL A 104 -3.70 6.69 6.76
N ILE A 105 -2.45 6.23 6.68
CA ILE A 105 -1.66 5.79 7.83
C ILE A 105 -1.47 6.94 8.83
N GLY A 106 -1.03 8.12 8.35
CA GLY A 106 -0.81 9.29 9.20
C GLY A 106 -2.10 9.77 9.89
N VAL A 107 -3.23 9.78 9.18
CA VAL A 107 -4.54 10.12 9.74
C VAL A 107 -4.97 9.09 10.78
N GLY A 108 -4.85 7.80 10.49
CA GLY A 108 -5.18 6.74 11.44
C GLY A 108 -4.35 6.83 12.73
N LEU A 109 -3.04 7.04 12.59
CA LEU A 109 -2.14 7.25 13.71
C LEU A 109 -2.50 8.50 14.52
N ALA A 110 -2.78 9.62 13.86
CA ALA A 110 -3.16 10.86 14.52
C ALA A 110 -4.46 10.68 15.32
N ILE A 111 -5.48 10.04 14.74
CA ILE A 111 -6.75 9.73 15.43
C ILE A 111 -6.49 8.86 16.67
N ALA A 112 -5.71 7.79 16.54
CA ALA A 112 -5.41 6.88 17.64
C ALA A 112 -4.66 7.59 18.79
N VAL A 113 -3.60 8.34 18.47
CA VAL A 113 -2.78 9.05 19.45
C VAL A 113 -3.58 10.16 20.14
N LEU A 114 -4.32 10.97 19.37
CA LEU A 114 -5.13 12.03 19.95
C LEU A 114 -6.22 11.44 20.85
N THR A 115 -6.92 10.40 20.43
CA THR A 115 -7.94 9.74 21.25
C THR A 115 -7.36 9.20 22.56
N ALA A 116 -6.16 8.63 22.52
CA ALA A 116 -5.48 8.11 23.71
C ALA A 116 -5.02 9.21 24.68
N LEU A 117 -4.62 10.38 24.17
CA LEU A 117 -4.03 11.47 24.95
C LEU A 117 -5.03 12.52 25.42
N VAL A 118 -6.15 12.71 24.71
CA VAL A 118 -7.19 13.69 25.07
C VAL A 118 -7.66 13.58 26.53
N PRO A 119 -7.90 12.38 27.11
CA PRO A 119 -8.33 12.27 28.51
C PRO A 119 -7.33 12.85 29.52
N VAL A 120 -6.03 12.82 29.20
CA VAL A 120 -4.97 13.37 30.06
C VAL A 120 -5.12 14.89 30.23
N LEU A 121 -5.62 15.59 29.20
CA LEU A 121 -5.89 17.03 29.28
C LEU A 121 -6.99 17.38 30.29
N PHE A 122 -7.81 16.39 30.66
CA PHE A 122 -8.87 16.50 31.66
C PHE A 122 -8.48 15.90 33.02
N GLY A 123 -7.22 15.51 33.20
CA GLY A 123 -6.72 14.90 34.45
C GLY A 123 -7.03 13.42 34.61
N GLU A 124 -7.53 12.76 33.56
CA GLU A 124 -7.75 11.31 33.55
C GLU A 124 -6.49 10.53 33.12
N SER A 125 -6.53 9.20 33.28
CA SER A 125 -5.47 8.33 32.78
C SER A 125 -5.48 8.26 31.24
N VAL A 126 -4.31 8.00 30.65
CA VAL A 126 -4.19 7.66 29.23
C VAL A 126 -5.16 6.53 28.86
N LEU A 127 -5.80 6.63 27.69
CA LEU A 127 -6.83 5.68 27.21
C LEU A 127 -8.09 5.59 28.09
N ALA A 128 -8.32 6.52 29.01
CA ALA A 128 -9.59 6.54 29.74
C ALA A 128 -10.77 6.68 28.76
N SER A 129 -11.80 5.85 28.95
CA SER A 129 -12.94 5.79 28.05
C SER A 129 -14.09 6.65 28.57
N GLY A 130 -14.44 7.69 27.82
CA GLY A 130 -15.68 8.43 28.02
C GLY A 130 -16.82 7.74 27.29
N ILE A 131 -17.94 7.51 27.97
CA ILE A 131 -19.18 6.99 27.37
C ILE A 131 -20.10 8.18 27.09
N TRP A 132 -20.33 8.49 25.82
CA TRP A 132 -21.35 9.45 25.41
C TRP A 132 -22.61 8.69 25.02
N ILE A 133 -23.73 9.00 25.67
CA ILE A 133 -25.04 8.42 25.37
C ILE A 133 -25.76 9.41 24.46
N TYR A 134 -26.03 9.01 23.21
CA TYR A 134 -26.78 9.82 22.26
C TYR A 134 -28.12 9.14 21.95
N GLU A 135 -29.23 9.84 22.10
CA GLU A 135 -30.53 9.35 21.65
C GLU A 135 -30.68 9.59 20.15
N VAL A 136 -30.64 8.53 19.35
CA VAL A 136 -30.85 8.62 17.90
C VAL A 136 -32.33 8.30 17.61
N PRO A 137 -33.09 9.15 16.87
CA PRO A 137 -34.55 9.04 16.72
C PRO A 137 -35.10 7.77 16.03
N VAL A 138 -34.28 6.76 15.77
CA VAL A 138 -34.65 5.49 15.10
C VAL A 138 -33.96 4.27 15.75
N LEU A 139 -32.81 4.47 16.41
CA LEU A 139 -31.95 3.39 16.92
C LEU A 139 -31.93 3.28 18.45
N GLY A 140 -32.58 4.20 19.18
CA GLY A 140 -32.57 4.25 20.64
C GLY A 140 -31.29 4.90 21.20
N GLU A 141 -30.95 4.57 22.45
CA GLU A 141 -29.72 5.03 23.11
C GLU A 141 -28.47 4.39 22.47
N VAL A 142 -27.68 5.18 21.74
CA VAL A 142 -26.39 4.75 21.20
C VAL A 142 -25.30 5.22 22.16
N LYS A 143 -24.64 4.26 22.81
CA LYS A 143 -23.45 4.50 23.64
C LYS A 143 -22.22 4.56 22.74
N LEU A 144 -21.81 5.76 22.39
CA LEU A 144 -20.54 6.01 21.70
C LEU A 144 -19.44 6.10 22.76
N ALA A 145 -18.68 5.02 22.91
CA ALA A 145 -17.45 5.03 23.68
C ALA A 145 -16.35 5.70 22.85
N SER A 146 -15.50 6.51 23.49
CA SER A 146 -14.30 7.06 22.87
C SER A 146 -13.37 5.97 22.29
N ASN A 147 -13.49 4.73 22.77
CA ASN A 147 -12.76 3.58 22.26
C ASN A 147 -13.04 3.31 20.77
N LEU A 148 -14.22 3.67 20.25
CA LEU A 148 -14.52 3.53 18.83
C LEU A 148 -13.63 4.41 17.95
N LEU A 149 -13.25 5.60 18.41
CA LEU A 149 -12.32 6.48 17.69
C LEU A 149 -10.91 5.89 17.69
N LEU A 150 -10.50 5.28 18.79
CA LEU A 150 -9.22 4.56 18.86
C LEU A 150 -9.20 3.39 17.87
N ASP A 151 -10.25 2.58 17.88
CA ASP A 151 -10.42 1.46 16.94
C ASP A 151 -10.45 1.93 15.49
N LEU A 152 -11.12 3.04 15.19
CA LEU A 152 -11.12 3.65 13.86
C LEU A 152 -9.71 4.08 13.44
N GLY A 153 -8.94 4.67 14.35
CA GLY A 153 -7.55 5.04 14.11
C GLY A 153 -6.68 3.83 13.76
N VAL A 154 -6.79 2.75 14.55
CA VAL A 154 -6.08 1.47 14.31
C VAL A 154 -6.52 0.83 12.99
N TYR A 155 -7.81 0.84 12.68
CA TYR A 155 -8.37 0.32 11.43
C TYR A 155 -7.75 1.00 10.20
N LEU A 156 -7.76 2.34 10.19
CA LEU A 156 -7.20 3.13 9.09
C LEU A 156 -5.70 2.91 8.95
N LEU A 157 -4.97 2.81 10.07
CA LEU A 157 -3.54 2.52 10.07
C LEU A 157 -3.23 1.17 9.41
N ILE A 158 -3.98 0.12 9.75
CA ILE A 158 -3.76 -1.23 9.18
C ILE A 158 -4.12 -1.26 7.70
N VAL A 159 -5.31 -0.78 7.32
CA VAL A 159 -5.74 -0.75 5.92
C VAL A 159 -4.77 0.08 5.06
N GLY A 160 -4.37 1.25 5.56
CA GLY A 160 -3.38 2.09 4.89
C GLY A 160 -2.05 1.38 4.69
N THR A 161 -1.54 0.69 5.73
CA THR A 161 -0.29 -0.07 5.67
C THR A 161 -0.37 -1.21 4.63
N VAL A 162 -1.48 -1.96 4.60
CA VAL A 162 -1.66 -3.03 3.61
C VAL A 162 -1.69 -2.49 2.19
N VAL A 163 -2.45 -1.42 1.93
CA VAL A 163 -2.49 -0.83 0.59
C VAL A 163 -1.12 -0.25 0.20
N ASP A 164 -0.38 0.35 1.12
CA ASP A 164 0.98 0.86 0.87
C ASP A 164 1.95 -0.25 0.48
N LEU A 165 1.91 -1.37 1.21
CA LEU A 165 2.70 -2.55 0.93
C LEU A 165 2.37 -3.12 -0.47
N LEU A 166 1.09 -3.28 -0.79
CA LEU A 166 0.65 -3.78 -2.10
C LEU A 166 1.10 -2.88 -3.25
N ARG A 167 1.07 -1.56 -3.06
CA ARG A 167 1.58 -0.60 -4.07
C ARG A 167 3.09 -0.70 -4.24
N THR A 168 3.82 -0.79 -3.15
CA THR A 168 5.29 -0.90 -3.18
C THR A 168 5.72 -2.19 -3.88
N MET A 169 5.02 -3.29 -3.61
CA MET A 169 5.25 -4.57 -4.29
C MET A 169 4.90 -4.52 -5.78
N GLY A 170 3.81 -3.84 -6.15
CA GLY A 170 3.40 -3.72 -7.55
C GLY A 170 4.28 -2.78 -8.39
N GLY A 171 4.81 -1.71 -7.79
CA GLY A 171 5.66 -0.73 -8.48
C GLY A 171 7.10 -1.22 -8.71
N GLY A 172 7.58 -2.18 -7.92
CA GLY A 172 8.92 -2.76 -8.08
C GLY A 172 9.11 -3.57 -9.37
N THR A 173 8.03 -3.90 -10.10
CA THR A 173 8.07 -4.72 -11.32
C THR A 173 7.91 -3.90 -12.61
N GLU A 174 7.52 -2.61 -12.53
CA GLU A 174 7.27 -1.74 -13.71
C GLU A 174 8.41 -0.78 -14.05
N VAL A 175 9.45 -0.66 -13.20
CA VAL A 175 10.63 0.19 -13.48
C VAL A 175 11.61 -0.56 -14.39
N GLY A 176 11.25 -0.68 -15.67
CA GLY A 176 12.04 -1.35 -16.70
C GLY A 176 11.45 -1.27 -18.10
N GLY A 177 10.80 -0.15 -18.47
CA GLY A 177 10.34 0.10 -19.84
C GLY A 177 11.32 1.01 -20.60
N PRO A 178 11.75 0.68 -21.83
CA PRO A 178 12.73 1.46 -22.55
C PRO A 178 12.07 2.74 -23.08
N GLY A 179 12.55 3.88 -22.60
CA GLY A 179 12.09 5.19 -23.03
C GLY A 179 13.26 6.06 -23.39
N VAL A 180 13.42 6.25 -24.71
CA VAL A 180 14.14 7.34 -25.38
C VAL A 180 15.67 7.24 -25.26
N ASP A 181 16.35 6.84 -26.34
CA ASP A 181 17.71 7.25 -26.74
C ASP A 181 18.01 6.68 -28.16
N GLY A 182 17.02 6.78 -29.05
CA GLY A 182 17.10 6.26 -30.43
C GLY A 182 17.19 7.34 -31.51
N GLU A 183 17.35 8.61 -31.14
CA GLU A 183 17.24 9.75 -32.07
C GLU A 183 18.55 10.53 -32.31
N GLU A 184 19.70 10.13 -31.76
CA GLU A 184 20.96 10.88 -31.94
C GLU A 184 21.93 10.31 -32.99
N LEU A 185 21.57 9.26 -33.74
CA LEU A 185 22.52 8.63 -34.68
C LEU A 185 22.33 8.98 -36.18
N ASP A 186 21.39 9.86 -36.53
CA ASP A 186 21.15 10.25 -37.94
C ASP A 186 21.59 11.69 -38.30
N GLU A 187 22.07 12.52 -37.36
CA GLU A 187 22.54 13.88 -37.68
C GLU A 187 24.05 14.00 -37.99
N GLU A 188 24.88 13.01 -37.67
CA GLU A 188 26.33 13.04 -37.97
C GLU A 188 26.73 12.34 -39.29
N ARG A 189 25.76 11.99 -40.14
CA ARG A 189 26.04 11.35 -41.45
C ARG A 189 25.46 12.07 -42.67
N GLY A 190 25.29 13.39 -42.55
CA GLY A 190 25.00 14.31 -43.66
C GLY A 190 26.21 15.13 -44.08
#